data_AF-A0A518LIX4-F1
#
_entry.id   AF-A0A518LIX4-F1
#
_cell.length_a   1.000
_cell.length_b   1.000
_cell.length_c   1.000
_cell.angle_alpha   90.00
_cell.angle_beta   90.00
_cell.angle_gamma   90.00
#
_symmetry.space_group_name_H-M   'P 1'
#
loop_
_entity.id
_entity.type
_entity.pdbx_description
1 polymer ?
#
loop_
_entity_poly.entity_id
_entity_poly.type
_entity_poly.pdbx_seq_one_letter_code
_entity_poly.pdbx_strand_id
1 'polypeptide(L)'
;MNACDLPAGLTVFARRVRSPDVVGIVIVGSADPTYFEMAIRAVLVSWIAAFAVAGCARDGAEPPLMSYADYPQAVHLVPYVLSHERAGSRGALLYYGSRHTYDPADPQVAEIQSLWESFRPTLALNEGGSPPAATSVAAAMKFGEAGLVRYLAQRDGVPVESLEPSVQIEFGRALNAGYSPTTVKVFWAMRFYVSYRRANPGASAEEFMARALNQNTGHSVLDGPPTDLSDFARAYAALFPEFPDWKSMPDEYLDPASSATVLNLISCEVSIARDEHMVRLIADAVQRGERVFAVVGASHVVIQESKLAWRLSGLSIRPADARFPRAKKTVP
;
A
#
# COMPACT_ATOMS: atom_id res chain seq x y z
N MET A 1 15.42 -33.38 32.09
CA MET A 1 16.84 -33.75 32.28
C MET A 1 17.67 -32.52 32.02
N ASN A 2 18.48 -32.10 32.99
CA ASN A 2 19.35 -30.94 32.85
C ASN A 2 20.60 -31.31 32.03
N ALA A 3 21.10 -30.39 31.21
CA ALA A 3 22.07 -30.63 30.15
C ALA A 3 23.54 -30.86 30.61
N CYS A 4 23.79 -31.36 31.81
CA CYS A 4 25.16 -31.37 32.38
C CYS A 4 25.73 -32.72 32.84
N ASP A 5 25.10 -33.86 32.57
CA ASP A 5 25.71 -35.17 32.85
C ASP A 5 25.91 -35.97 31.55
N LEU A 6 26.94 -35.59 30.79
CA LEU A 6 27.48 -36.47 29.75
C LEU A 6 28.61 -37.33 30.34
N PRO A 7 28.62 -38.65 30.09
CA PRO A 7 29.68 -39.53 30.57
C PRO A 7 31.04 -39.13 29.98
N ALA A 8 32.09 -39.27 30.79
CA ALA A 8 33.46 -38.94 30.40
C ALA A 8 33.87 -39.74 29.14
N GLY A 9 34.21 -39.03 28.07
CA GLY A 9 34.68 -39.61 26.80
C GLY A 9 33.89 -39.23 25.55
N LEU A 10 32.72 -38.60 25.68
CA LEU A 10 31.92 -38.16 24.53
C LEU A 10 32.20 -36.68 24.20
N THR A 11 32.74 -36.39 23.01
CA THR A 11 32.94 -35.01 22.53
C THR A 11 32.11 -34.78 21.27
N VAL A 12 31.19 -33.81 21.31
CA VAL A 12 30.33 -33.46 20.16
C VAL A 12 30.84 -32.18 19.52
N PHE A 13 31.22 -32.24 18.23
CA PHE A 13 31.63 -31.07 17.46
C PHE A 13 30.54 -30.69 16.46
N ALA A 14 29.89 -29.55 16.67
CA ALA A 14 29.05 -28.94 15.65
C ALA A 14 29.91 -28.01 14.78
N ARG A 15 30.15 -28.37 13.53
CA ARG A 15 30.86 -27.50 12.57
C ARG A 15 29.87 -26.97 11.54
N ARG A 16 29.70 -25.64 11.51
CA ARG A 16 28.90 -24.98 10.47
C ARG A 16 29.62 -25.12 9.12
N VAL A 17 29.03 -25.87 8.19
CA VAL A 17 29.53 -25.99 6.82
C VAL A 17 29.07 -24.75 6.04
N ARG A 18 29.91 -24.23 5.12
CA ARG A 18 29.69 -22.99 4.36
C ARG A 18 28.65 -23.16 3.23
N SER A 19 27.45 -23.60 3.58
CA SER A 19 26.26 -23.53 2.73
C SER A 19 25.11 -23.01 3.59
N PRO A 20 24.31 -22.02 3.13
CA PRO A 20 23.20 -21.49 3.91
C PRO A 20 22.12 -22.54 4.24
N ASP A 21 22.11 -23.68 3.52
CA ASP A 21 21.00 -24.64 3.56
C ASP A 21 21.36 -26.03 4.13
N VAL A 22 22.60 -26.26 4.59
CA VAL A 22 23.01 -27.58 5.12
C VAL A 22 23.86 -27.46 6.39
N VAL A 23 23.29 -27.89 7.52
CA VAL A 23 24.04 -28.14 8.75
C VAL A 23 24.40 -29.63 8.80
N GLY A 24 25.66 -29.96 8.49
CA GLY A 24 26.19 -31.31 8.67
C GLY A 24 26.69 -31.51 10.10
N ILE A 25 26.23 -32.53 10.80
CA ILE A 25 26.79 -32.97 12.09
C ILE A 25 27.70 -34.16 11.82
N VAL A 26 28.96 -34.06 12.26
CA VAL A 26 29.90 -35.18 12.23
C VAL A 26 29.94 -35.79 13.63
N ILE A 27 29.43 -37.01 13.78
CA ILE A 27 29.53 -37.77 15.01
C ILE A 27 30.80 -38.62 14.91
N VAL A 28 31.79 -38.34 15.75
CA VAL A 28 33.00 -39.17 15.86
C VAL A 28 32.73 -40.23 16.92
N GLY A 29 32.72 -41.51 16.52
CA GLY A 29 32.20 -42.61 17.31
C GLY A 29 33.05 -42.99 18.53
N SER A 30 32.36 -43.45 19.58
CA SER A 30 32.92 -44.32 20.63
C SER A 30 32.90 -45.77 20.13
N ALA A 31 33.84 -46.62 20.59
CA ALA A 31 33.86 -48.05 20.25
C ALA A 31 32.72 -48.86 20.89
N ASP A 32 31.96 -48.23 21.78
CA ASP A 32 30.86 -48.86 22.50
C ASP A 32 29.50 -48.57 21.80
N PRO A 33 28.82 -49.62 21.28
CA PRO A 33 27.59 -49.49 20.51
C PRO A 33 26.40 -48.94 21.30
N THR A 34 26.41 -49.02 22.64
CA THR A 34 25.33 -48.43 23.47
C THR A 34 25.33 -46.90 23.43
N TYR A 35 26.49 -46.26 23.25
CA TYR A 35 26.58 -44.79 23.16
C TYR A 35 26.14 -44.24 21.80
N PHE A 36 26.26 -45.04 20.73
CA PHE A 36 25.87 -44.65 19.38
C PHE A 36 24.34 -44.52 19.24
N GLU A 37 23.58 -45.49 19.78
CA GLU A 37 22.11 -45.41 19.81
C GLU A 37 21.61 -44.22 20.64
N MET A 38 22.23 -43.96 21.80
CA MET A 38 21.86 -42.82 22.65
C MET A 38 22.15 -41.48 21.97
N ALA A 39 23.29 -41.33 21.29
CA ALA A 39 23.64 -40.11 20.56
C ALA A 39 22.68 -39.84 19.39
N ILE A 40 22.30 -40.86 18.64
CA ILE A 40 21.33 -40.73 17.54
C ILE A 40 19.96 -40.30 18.09
N ARG A 41 19.46 -40.92 19.17
CA ARG A 41 18.19 -40.52 19.79
C ARG A 41 18.23 -39.10 20.35
N ALA A 42 19.33 -38.69 20.99
CA ALA A 42 19.48 -37.33 21.51
C ALA A 42 19.52 -36.27 20.40
N VAL A 43 20.19 -36.56 19.27
CA VAL A 43 20.19 -35.69 18.08
C VAL A 43 18.79 -35.65 17.44
N LEU A 44 18.11 -36.78 17.28
CA LEU A 44 16.75 -36.84 16.71
C LEU A 44 15.72 -36.10 17.58
N VAL A 45 15.75 -36.27 18.90
CA VAL A 45 14.85 -35.55 19.83
C VAL A 45 15.15 -34.05 19.84
N SER A 46 16.44 -33.66 19.80
CA SER A 46 16.84 -32.25 19.69
C SER A 46 16.44 -31.63 18.34
N TRP A 47 16.46 -32.42 17.25
CA TRP A 47 15.98 -31.99 15.93
C TRP A 47 14.46 -31.85 15.87
N ILE A 48 13.71 -32.81 16.43
CA ILE A 48 12.25 -32.70 16.52
C ILE A 48 11.85 -31.48 17.37
N ALA A 49 12.56 -31.23 18.48
CA ALA A 49 12.35 -30.03 19.29
C ALA A 49 12.73 -28.74 18.53
N ALA A 50 13.87 -28.70 17.84
CA ALA A 50 14.29 -27.52 17.07
C ALA A 50 13.36 -27.20 15.89
N PHE A 51 12.83 -28.22 15.20
CA PHE A 51 11.82 -28.03 14.15
C PHE A 51 10.43 -27.71 14.72
N ALA A 52 10.08 -28.22 15.90
CA ALA A 52 8.86 -27.82 16.60
C ALA A 52 8.91 -26.36 17.07
N VAL A 53 10.08 -25.82 17.46
CA VAL A 53 10.22 -24.40 17.81
C VAL A 53 10.23 -23.49 16.57
N ALA A 54 10.83 -23.92 15.46
CA ALA A 54 10.81 -23.15 14.20
C ALA A 54 9.41 -23.11 13.53
N GLY A 55 8.55 -24.10 13.82
CA GLY A 55 7.16 -24.15 13.35
C GLY A 55 6.17 -23.26 14.12
N CYS A 56 6.58 -22.68 15.26
CA CYS A 56 5.67 -21.97 16.17
C CYS A 56 5.85 -20.43 16.20
N ALA A 57 6.79 -19.86 15.43
CA ALA A 57 6.98 -18.41 15.37
C ALA A 57 6.13 -17.77 14.26
N ARG A 58 4.80 -17.85 14.37
CA ARG A 58 3.86 -16.98 13.62
C ARG A 58 2.97 -16.13 14.53
N ASP A 59 3.34 -15.97 15.79
CA ASP A 59 2.63 -15.11 16.75
C ASP A 59 2.96 -13.61 16.58
N GLY A 60 3.51 -13.21 15.43
CA GLY A 60 3.69 -11.80 15.10
C GLY A 60 2.36 -11.20 14.65
N ALA A 61 1.81 -10.28 15.43
CA ALA A 61 0.68 -9.47 15.02
C ALA A 61 0.95 -8.82 13.64
N GLU A 62 -0.09 -8.70 12.82
CA GLU A 62 -0.02 -7.98 11.55
C GLU A 62 0.52 -6.56 11.79
N PRO A 63 1.58 -6.12 11.09
CA PRO A 63 2.10 -4.78 11.28
C PRO A 63 1.05 -3.75 10.84
N PRO A 64 0.97 -2.60 11.53
CA PRO A 64 0.12 -1.51 11.08
C PRO A 64 0.63 -0.95 9.74
N LEU A 65 -0.19 -0.13 9.09
CA LEU A 65 0.30 0.76 8.03
C LEU A 65 1.33 1.73 8.61
N MET A 66 2.25 2.21 7.77
CA MET A 66 3.04 3.38 8.14
C MET A 66 2.08 4.54 8.46
N SER A 67 2.35 5.30 9.51
CA SER A 67 1.52 6.46 9.79
C SER A 67 1.80 7.57 8.78
N TYR A 68 0.81 8.39 8.48
CA TYR A 68 1.01 9.58 7.66
C TYR A 68 1.95 10.60 8.33
N ALA A 69 2.06 10.59 9.66
CA ALA A 69 3.02 11.42 10.39
C ALA A 69 4.48 10.97 10.18
N ASP A 70 4.70 9.65 9.97
CA ASP A 70 6.04 9.10 9.72
C ASP A 70 6.43 9.20 8.23
N TYR A 71 5.46 9.24 7.32
CA TYR A 71 5.71 9.26 5.87
C TYR A 71 6.67 10.37 5.41
N PRO A 72 6.58 11.64 5.88
CA PRO A 72 7.55 12.68 5.51
C PRO A 72 9.00 12.37 5.87
N GLN A 73 9.24 11.46 6.82
CA GLN A 73 10.58 11.03 7.24
C GLN A 73 11.10 9.84 6.41
N ALA A 74 10.23 9.20 5.62
CA ALA A 74 10.61 8.08 4.78
C ALA A 74 11.44 8.56 3.57
N VAL A 75 12.61 7.94 3.36
CA VAL A 75 13.44 8.20 2.19
C VAL A 75 13.12 7.17 1.12
N HIS A 76 12.51 7.61 0.03
CA HIS A 76 12.19 6.76 -1.11
C HIS A 76 12.37 7.50 -2.44
N LEU A 77 12.48 6.73 -3.53
CA LEU A 77 12.46 7.27 -4.88
C LEU A 77 11.02 7.45 -5.35
N VAL A 78 10.82 8.33 -6.33
CA VAL A 78 9.57 8.45 -7.07
C VAL A 78 9.91 8.48 -8.56
N PRO A 79 9.42 7.52 -9.38
CA PRO A 79 8.47 6.46 -9.01
C PRO A 79 9.00 5.44 -7.99
N TYR A 80 8.09 4.80 -7.25
CA TYR A 80 8.39 3.74 -6.28
C TYR A 80 7.76 2.42 -6.73
N VAL A 81 8.57 1.40 -7.04
CA VAL A 81 8.06 0.12 -7.55
C VAL A 81 8.26 -0.97 -6.51
N LEU A 82 7.15 -1.54 -6.03
CA LEU A 82 7.12 -2.70 -5.16
C LEU A 82 6.73 -3.93 -5.99
N SER A 83 7.52 -5.00 -5.91
CA SER A 83 7.21 -6.27 -6.57
C SER A 83 7.23 -7.42 -5.56
N HIS A 84 6.26 -8.32 -5.66
CA HIS A 84 6.20 -9.54 -4.86
C HIS A 84 5.82 -10.73 -5.74
N GLU A 85 6.62 -11.79 -5.70
CA GLU A 85 6.30 -13.08 -6.33
C GLU A 85 6.27 -14.17 -5.27
N ARG A 86 5.13 -14.84 -5.15
CA ARG A 86 4.91 -15.82 -4.09
C ARG A 86 5.45 -17.18 -4.57
N ALA A 87 6.58 -17.66 -4.05
CA ALA A 87 7.28 -18.85 -4.54
C ALA A 87 6.42 -20.14 -4.52
N GLY A 88 6.12 -20.73 -5.67
CA GLY A 88 5.25 -21.90 -5.78
C GLY A 88 3.75 -21.57 -5.84
N SER A 89 3.40 -20.29 -5.98
CA SER A 89 2.06 -19.80 -6.29
C SER A 89 2.05 -19.14 -7.67
N ARG A 90 0.85 -19.01 -8.26
CA ARG A 90 0.62 -18.21 -9.47
C ARG A 90 0.46 -16.71 -9.19
N GLY A 91 0.16 -16.37 -7.94
CA GLY A 91 -0.09 -14.99 -7.51
C GLY A 91 1.17 -14.15 -7.45
N ALA A 92 1.10 -12.95 -8.01
CA ALA A 92 2.18 -11.96 -8.03
C ALA A 92 1.64 -10.54 -7.95
N LEU A 93 2.44 -9.61 -7.43
CA LEU A 93 2.15 -8.19 -7.36
C LEU A 93 3.26 -7.41 -8.06
N LEU A 94 2.86 -6.47 -8.92
CA LEU A 94 3.66 -5.33 -9.33
C LEU A 94 2.86 -4.08 -9.00
N TYR A 95 3.36 -3.31 -8.04
CA TYR A 95 2.69 -2.13 -7.50
C TYR A 95 3.53 -0.88 -7.76
N TYR A 96 3.03 -0.01 -8.62
CA TYR A 96 3.72 1.16 -9.13
C TYR A 96 3.21 2.43 -8.46
N GLY A 97 4.11 3.11 -7.76
CA GLY A 97 3.90 4.38 -7.09
C GLY A 97 4.34 5.54 -7.96
N SER A 98 3.38 6.24 -8.55
CA SER A 98 3.57 7.35 -9.50
C SER A 98 3.82 8.71 -8.82
N ARG A 99 4.41 9.66 -9.57
CA ARG A 99 4.44 11.09 -9.21
C ARG A 99 3.18 11.86 -9.61
N HIS A 100 2.17 11.19 -10.18
CA HIS A 100 1.02 11.77 -10.85
C HIS A 100 1.39 12.61 -12.08
N THR A 101 0.98 12.16 -13.27
CA THR A 101 1.18 12.88 -14.53
C THR A 101 -0.01 12.73 -15.47
N TYR A 102 -0.25 13.77 -16.24
CA TYR A 102 -1.18 13.77 -17.38
C TYR A 102 -0.43 13.90 -18.71
N ASP A 103 0.91 14.04 -18.67
CA ASP A 103 1.74 14.20 -19.85
C ASP A 103 2.08 12.83 -20.45
N PRO A 104 1.63 12.52 -21.68
CA PRO A 104 1.98 11.27 -22.36
C PRO A 104 3.47 11.15 -22.70
N ALA A 105 4.23 12.24 -22.69
CA ALA A 105 5.68 12.23 -22.92
C ALA A 105 6.50 12.02 -21.63
N ASP A 106 5.85 11.98 -20.46
CA ASP A 106 6.53 11.71 -19.20
C ASP A 106 7.22 10.33 -19.24
N PRO A 107 8.52 10.22 -18.91
CA PRO A 107 9.25 8.95 -18.92
C PRO A 107 8.58 7.82 -18.14
N GLN A 108 7.82 8.13 -17.08
CA GLN A 108 7.10 7.13 -16.30
C GLN A 108 6.02 6.40 -17.11
N VAL A 109 5.46 7.05 -18.14
CA VAL A 109 4.44 6.45 -19.01
C VAL A 109 5.05 5.32 -19.83
N ALA A 110 6.29 5.49 -20.32
CA ALA A 110 7.04 4.44 -20.99
C ALA A 110 7.43 3.32 -20.01
N GLU A 111 7.82 3.68 -18.78
CA GLU A 111 8.16 2.71 -17.74
C GLU A 111 6.98 1.82 -17.35
N ILE A 112 5.79 2.39 -17.10
CA ILE A 112 4.55 1.65 -16.80
C ILE A 112 4.23 0.65 -17.92
N GLN A 113 4.33 1.07 -19.18
CA GLN A 113 4.09 0.19 -20.33
C GLN A 113 5.09 -0.97 -20.40
N SER A 114 6.38 -0.70 -20.18
CA SER A 114 7.42 -1.74 -20.16
C SER A 114 7.21 -2.74 -19.02
N LEU A 115 6.86 -2.25 -17.83
CA LEU A 115 6.55 -3.10 -16.69
C LEU A 115 5.31 -3.95 -16.95
N TRP A 116 4.27 -3.38 -17.56
CA TRP A 116 3.07 -4.11 -17.97
C TRP A 116 3.40 -5.27 -18.91
N GLU A 117 4.15 -5.00 -19.99
CA GLU A 117 4.51 -5.99 -21.01
C GLU A 117 5.34 -7.15 -20.46
N SER A 118 6.28 -6.83 -19.56
CA SER A 118 7.13 -7.84 -18.91
C SER A 118 6.37 -8.63 -17.83
N PHE A 119 5.49 -7.97 -17.07
CA PHE A 119 4.77 -8.59 -15.96
C PHE A 119 3.61 -9.45 -16.43
N ARG A 120 2.95 -9.12 -17.55
CA ARG A 120 1.78 -9.85 -18.09
C ARG A 120 0.71 -10.09 -17.03
N PRO A 121 0.01 -9.03 -16.58
CA PRO A 121 -0.99 -9.15 -15.52
C PRO A 121 -2.20 -9.97 -15.94
N THR A 122 -2.88 -10.52 -14.93
CA THR A 122 -4.21 -11.13 -15.06
C THR A 122 -5.29 -10.27 -14.41
N LEU A 123 -4.90 -9.28 -13.60
CA LEU A 123 -5.77 -8.25 -13.04
C LEU A 123 -5.02 -6.93 -12.99
N ALA A 124 -5.69 -5.85 -13.40
CA ALA A 124 -5.18 -4.49 -13.30
C ALA A 124 -5.98 -3.69 -12.26
N LEU A 125 -5.29 -2.86 -11.47
CA LEU A 125 -5.88 -2.02 -10.45
C LEU A 125 -5.40 -0.57 -10.61
N ASN A 126 -6.29 0.42 -10.46
CA ASN A 126 -5.90 1.83 -10.55
C ASN A 126 -6.53 2.71 -9.46
N GLU A 127 -5.78 3.71 -9.01
CA GLU A 127 -6.31 4.87 -8.27
C GLU A 127 -7.13 5.78 -9.21
N GLY A 128 -8.02 6.62 -8.68
CA GLY A 128 -8.69 7.66 -9.45
C GLY A 128 -9.98 7.22 -10.15
N GLY A 129 -10.64 6.18 -9.63
CA GLY A 129 -11.95 5.73 -10.12
C GLY A 129 -11.89 4.87 -11.38
N SER A 130 -12.90 5.00 -12.23
CA SER A 130 -13.08 4.19 -13.46
C SER A 130 -13.24 5.08 -14.71
N PRO A 131 -12.18 5.77 -15.18
CA PRO A 131 -12.29 6.58 -16.39
C PRO A 131 -12.67 5.72 -17.62
N PRO A 132 -13.24 6.32 -18.68
CA PRO A 132 -13.58 5.56 -19.88
C PRO A 132 -12.32 4.96 -20.51
N ALA A 133 -12.47 3.80 -21.14
CA ALA A 133 -11.37 3.19 -21.88
C ALA A 133 -11.06 4.00 -23.14
N ALA A 134 -9.78 4.22 -23.40
CA ALA A 134 -9.30 5.04 -24.52
C ALA A 134 -8.72 4.17 -25.63
N THR A 135 -8.54 4.73 -26.83
CA THR A 135 -8.02 4.02 -28.00
C THR A 135 -6.54 4.26 -28.28
N SER A 136 -5.89 5.13 -27.51
CA SER A 136 -4.46 5.45 -27.61
C SER A 136 -3.93 5.95 -26.28
N VAL A 137 -2.60 5.88 -26.10
CA VAL A 137 -1.91 6.43 -24.91
C VAL A 137 -2.21 7.93 -24.75
N ALA A 138 -2.15 8.72 -25.83
CA ALA A 138 -2.43 10.15 -25.76
C ALA A 138 -3.87 10.46 -25.32
N ALA A 139 -4.86 9.66 -25.76
CA ALA A 139 -6.23 9.80 -25.31
C ALA A 139 -6.41 9.33 -23.85
N ALA A 140 -5.73 8.24 -23.47
CA ALA A 140 -5.75 7.67 -22.12
C ALA A 140 -5.22 8.67 -21.08
N MET A 141 -4.09 9.33 -21.39
CA MET A 141 -3.41 10.25 -20.48
C MET A 141 -4.20 11.53 -20.17
N LYS A 142 -5.30 11.81 -20.89
CA LYS A 142 -6.29 12.82 -20.46
C LYS A 142 -6.90 12.52 -19.09
N PHE A 143 -6.85 11.25 -18.67
CA PHE A 143 -7.28 10.77 -17.36
C PHE A 143 -6.09 10.32 -16.49
N GLY A 144 -4.88 10.76 -16.83
CA GLY A 144 -3.64 10.37 -16.13
C GLY A 144 -3.34 8.88 -16.22
N GLU A 145 -2.69 8.35 -15.19
CA GLU A 145 -2.26 6.95 -15.13
C GLU A 145 -3.43 5.98 -15.06
N ALA A 146 -4.54 6.39 -14.43
CA ALA A 146 -5.77 5.60 -14.40
C ALA A 146 -6.27 5.29 -15.82
N GLY A 147 -6.23 6.31 -16.69
CA GLY A 147 -6.53 6.13 -18.11
C GLY A 147 -5.55 5.19 -18.80
N LEU A 148 -4.25 5.34 -18.55
CA LEU A 148 -3.20 4.48 -19.12
C LEU A 148 -3.40 3.00 -18.76
N VAL A 149 -3.62 2.69 -17.48
CA VAL A 149 -3.85 1.32 -17.01
C VAL A 149 -5.08 0.72 -17.71
N ARG A 150 -6.16 1.48 -17.84
CA ARG A 150 -7.38 1.00 -18.50
C ARG A 150 -7.20 0.80 -20.00
N TYR A 151 -6.42 1.66 -20.66
CA TYR A 151 -6.03 1.47 -22.06
C TYR A 151 -5.24 0.17 -22.25
N LEU A 152 -4.22 -0.09 -21.41
CA LEU A 152 -3.42 -1.31 -21.48
C LEU A 152 -4.26 -2.56 -21.18
N ALA A 153 -5.11 -2.48 -20.17
CA ALA A 153 -6.02 -3.55 -19.79
C ALA A 153 -7.00 -3.90 -20.93
N GLN A 154 -7.59 -2.89 -21.58
CA GLN A 154 -8.47 -3.10 -22.74
C GLN A 154 -7.71 -3.71 -23.92
N ARG A 155 -6.51 -3.20 -24.22
CA ARG A 155 -5.66 -3.69 -25.32
C ARG A 155 -5.37 -5.20 -25.18
N ASP A 156 -5.11 -5.64 -23.95
CA ASP A 156 -4.63 -7.00 -23.68
C ASP A 156 -5.73 -7.94 -23.13
N GLY A 157 -6.97 -7.45 -23.01
CA GLY A 157 -8.10 -8.24 -22.49
C GLY A 157 -7.98 -8.58 -21.00
N VAL A 158 -7.31 -7.73 -20.22
CA VAL A 158 -7.13 -7.89 -18.76
C VAL A 158 -8.28 -7.17 -18.02
N PRO A 159 -8.94 -7.80 -17.04
CA PRO A 159 -9.93 -7.12 -16.21
C PRO A 159 -9.29 -5.99 -15.40
N VAL A 160 -10.05 -4.90 -15.19
CA VAL A 160 -9.59 -3.73 -14.46
C VAL A 160 -10.60 -3.27 -13.42
N GLU A 161 -10.12 -3.01 -12.20
CA GLU A 161 -10.93 -2.54 -11.08
C GLU A 161 -10.31 -1.28 -10.46
N SER A 162 -11.16 -0.46 -9.81
CA SER A 162 -10.69 0.71 -9.08
C SER A 162 -10.27 0.32 -7.66
N LEU A 163 -9.21 0.97 -7.19
CA LEU A 163 -8.73 0.87 -5.81
C LEU A 163 -9.47 1.81 -4.84
N GLU A 164 -10.38 2.65 -5.34
CA GLU A 164 -11.12 3.57 -4.49
C GLU A 164 -12.17 2.81 -3.66
N PRO A 165 -12.20 3.03 -2.33
CA PRO A 165 -13.32 2.54 -1.54
C PRO A 165 -14.61 3.26 -1.95
N SER A 166 -15.74 2.72 -1.51
CA SER A 166 -16.98 3.48 -1.56
C SER A 166 -16.89 4.70 -0.64
N VAL A 167 -17.51 5.81 -1.03
CA VAL A 167 -17.54 7.03 -0.21
C VAL A 167 -18.13 6.79 1.18
N GLN A 168 -19.01 5.80 1.32
CA GLN A 168 -19.58 5.38 2.61
C GLN A 168 -18.53 4.84 3.57
N ILE A 169 -17.49 4.16 3.09
CA ILE A 169 -16.37 3.69 3.92
C ILE A 169 -15.61 4.90 4.47
N GLU A 170 -15.29 5.88 3.62
CA GLU A 170 -14.58 7.08 4.04
C GLU A 170 -15.43 7.94 4.99
N PHE A 171 -16.72 8.12 4.71
CA PHE A 171 -17.64 8.86 5.57
C PHE A 171 -17.77 8.17 6.94
N GLY A 172 -17.99 6.85 6.92
CA GLY A 172 -18.09 6.05 8.13
C GLY A 172 -16.82 6.13 8.97
N ARG A 173 -15.64 6.13 8.34
CA ARG A 173 -14.36 6.30 9.04
C ARG A 173 -14.29 7.63 9.78
N ALA A 174 -14.59 8.75 9.10
CA ALA A 174 -14.54 10.07 9.71
C ALA A 174 -15.59 10.23 10.83
N LEU A 175 -16.82 9.77 10.61
CA LEU A 175 -17.87 9.83 11.63
C LEU A 175 -17.53 8.98 12.87
N ASN A 176 -16.97 7.78 12.68
CA ASN A 176 -16.54 6.92 13.78
C ASN A 176 -15.34 7.50 14.56
N ALA A 177 -14.52 8.33 13.91
CA ALA A 177 -13.46 9.09 14.57
C ALA A 177 -14.01 10.30 15.38
N GLY A 178 -15.32 10.54 15.38
CA GLY A 178 -15.98 11.56 16.19
C GLY A 178 -16.18 12.91 15.49
N TYR A 179 -15.87 13.01 14.19
CA TYR A 179 -16.14 14.25 13.44
C TYR A 179 -17.63 14.43 13.17
N SER A 180 -18.11 15.67 13.28
CA SER A 180 -19.51 15.97 13.01
C SER A 180 -19.82 15.83 11.51
N PRO A 181 -21.07 15.46 11.12
CA PRO A 181 -21.48 15.43 9.72
C PRO A 181 -21.21 16.75 8.98
N THR A 182 -21.42 17.90 9.65
CA THR A 182 -21.12 19.23 9.12
C THR A 182 -19.64 19.38 8.76
N THR A 183 -18.73 19.00 9.67
CA THR A 183 -17.28 19.07 9.44
C THR A 183 -16.84 18.14 8.31
N VAL A 184 -17.38 16.92 8.27
CA VAL A 184 -17.10 15.94 7.20
C VAL A 184 -17.57 16.46 5.83
N LYS A 185 -18.74 17.12 5.77
CA LYS A 185 -19.19 17.78 4.54
C LYS A 185 -18.26 18.90 4.10
N VAL A 186 -17.84 19.77 5.03
CA VAL A 186 -16.90 20.85 4.71
C VAL A 186 -15.60 20.28 4.16
N PHE A 187 -15.05 19.25 4.80
CA PHE A 187 -13.88 18.53 4.32
C PHE A 187 -14.05 18.04 2.89
N TRP A 188 -15.16 17.36 2.58
CA TRP A 188 -15.38 16.81 1.25
C TRP A 188 -15.54 17.86 0.17
N ALA A 189 -16.32 18.90 0.45
CA ALA A 189 -16.45 20.03 -0.47
C ALA A 189 -15.08 20.67 -0.75
N MET A 190 -14.25 20.86 0.27
CA MET A 190 -12.91 21.42 0.11
C MET A 190 -11.95 20.49 -0.64
N ARG A 191 -11.97 19.19 -0.38
CA ARG A 191 -11.15 18.19 -1.11
C ARG A 191 -11.44 18.21 -2.61
N PHE A 192 -12.72 18.27 -2.98
CA PHE A 192 -13.12 18.38 -4.37
C PHE A 192 -12.76 19.75 -4.96
N TYR A 193 -12.95 20.84 -4.21
CA TYR A 193 -12.65 22.18 -4.68
C TYR A 193 -11.16 22.39 -4.96
N VAL A 194 -10.28 21.95 -4.07
CA VAL A 194 -8.82 22.06 -4.28
C VAL A 194 -8.40 21.28 -5.54
N SER A 195 -8.92 20.07 -5.73
CA SER A 195 -8.67 19.27 -6.92
C SER A 195 -9.17 19.97 -8.20
N TYR A 196 -10.38 20.52 -8.15
CA TYR A 196 -11.00 21.23 -9.26
C TYR A 196 -10.23 22.50 -9.65
N ARG A 197 -9.85 23.32 -8.67
CA ARG A 197 -9.11 24.58 -8.86
C ARG A 197 -7.78 24.34 -9.57
N ARG A 198 -7.05 23.29 -9.21
CA ARG A 198 -5.79 22.90 -9.86
C ARG A 198 -5.98 22.53 -11.33
N ALA A 199 -7.04 21.77 -11.63
CA ALA A 199 -7.34 21.32 -12.99
C ALA A 199 -8.00 22.41 -13.88
N ASN A 200 -8.63 23.42 -13.27
CA ASN A 200 -9.43 24.42 -13.97
C ASN A 200 -9.10 25.84 -13.49
N PRO A 201 -7.88 26.35 -13.74
CA PRO A 201 -7.51 27.69 -13.33
C PRO A 201 -8.45 28.74 -13.96
N GLY A 202 -9.00 29.62 -13.12
CA GLY A 202 -9.91 30.70 -13.53
C GLY A 202 -11.39 30.33 -13.64
N ALA A 203 -11.77 29.06 -13.41
CA ALA A 203 -13.17 28.67 -13.36
C ALA A 203 -13.89 29.18 -12.09
N SER A 204 -15.22 29.30 -12.16
CA SER A 204 -16.05 29.76 -11.04
C SER A 204 -16.02 28.79 -9.86
N ALA A 205 -15.47 29.24 -8.73
CA ALA A 205 -15.37 28.46 -7.50
C ALA A 205 -16.76 28.16 -6.91
N GLU A 206 -17.66 29.14 -6.96
CA GLU A 206 -19.00 29.08 -6.39
C GLU A 206 -19.89 28.09 -7.14
N GLU A 207 -19.87 28.12 -8.47
CA GLU A 207 -20.63 27.17 -9.28
C GLU A 207 -20.17 25.74 -9.04
N PHE A 208 -18.86 25.53 -8.90
CA PHE A 208 -18.33 24.23 -8.55
C PHE A 208 -18.78 23.79 -7.15
N MET A 209 -18.63 24.67 -6.15
CA MET A 209 -18.96 24.36 -4.77
C MET A 209 -20.44 24.01 -4.60
N ALA A 210 -21.33 24.77 -5.24
CA ALA A 210 -22.76 24.47 -5.24
C ALA A 210 -23.05 23.05 -5.80
N ARG A 211 -22.37 22.65 -6.89
CA ARG A 211 -22.48 21.29 -7.43
C ARG A 211 -21.91 20.23 -6.49
N ALA A 212 -20.74 20.49 -5.90
CA ALA A 212 -20.08 19.55 -4.98
C ALA A 212 -20.93 19.30 -3.73
N LEU A 213 -21.56 20.34 -3.17
CA LEU A 213 -22.49 20.21 -2.05
C LEU A 213 -23.71 19.36 -2.43
N ASN A 214 -24.27 19.57 -3.63
CA ASN A 214 -25.40 18.77 -4.12
C ASN A 214 -25.05 17.30 -4.37
N GLN A 215 -23.79 16.98 -4.73
CA GLN A 215 -23.34 15.59 -4.86
C GLN A 215 -23.23 14.89 -3.50
N ASN A 216 -23.00 15.65 -2.42
CA ASN A 216 -22.96 15.13 -1.06
C ASN A 216 -24.35 15.02 -0.41
N THR A 217 -25.35 15.76 -0.92
CA THR A 217 -26.75 15.62 -0.51
C THR A 217 -27.38 14.40 -1.17
N GLY A 218 -27.52 13.30 -0.42
CA GLY A 218 -27.97 12.01 -0.94
C GLY A 218 -27.39 10.83 -0.16
N HIS A 219 -26.36 11.09 0.65
CA HIS A 219 -25.87 10.16 1.64
C HIS A 219 -26.54 10.46 2.98
N SER A 220 -27.46 9.60 3.43
CA SER A 220 -28.23 9.81 4.67
C SER A 220 -27.36 10.01 5.92
N VAL A 221 -26.15 9.46 5.92
CA VAL A 221 -25.17 9.64 7.01
C VAL A 221 -24.63 11.07 7.12
N LEU A 222 -24.79 11.87 6.06
CA LEU A 222 -24.48 13.28 6.01
C LEU A 222 -25.76 14.11 5.81
N ASP A 223 -26.90 13.73 6.36
CA ASP A 223 -28.07 14.62 6.30
C ASP A 223 -27.85 15.89 7.15
N GLY A 224 -28.44 17.02 6.73
CA GLY A 224 -28.32 18.32 7.41
C GLY A 224 -27.35 19.30 6.74
N PRO A 225 -27.03 20.44 7.37
CA PRO A 225 -26.16 21.46 6.78
C PRO A 225 -24.68 21.01 6.69
N PRO A 226 -23.86 21.62 5.81
CA PRO A 226 -24.27 22.60 4.80
C PRO A 226 -25.02 21.98 3.62
N THR A 227 -26.11 22.64 3.19
CA THR A 227 -26.90 22.26 2.00
C THR A 227 -26.75 23.24 0.84
N ASP A 228 -26.22 24.43 1.10
CA ASP A 228 -25.94 25.45 0.10
C ASP A 228 -24.62 26.19 0.39
N LEU A 229 -24.26 27.11 -0.49
CA LEU A 229 -23.02 27.86 -0.40
C LEU A 229 -22.96 28.78 0.84
N SER A 230 -24.09 29.33 1.28
CA SER A 230 -24.16 30.22 2.45
C SER A 230 -23.94 29.44 3.74
N ASP A 231 -24.60 28.30 3.88
CA ASP A 231 -24.37 27.37 4.98
C ASP A 231 -22.92 26.88 4.99
N PHE A 232 -22.38 26.53 3.82
CA PHE A 232 -21.00 26.07 3.69
C PHE A 232 -20.02 27.15 4.14
N ALA A 233 -20.15 28.38 3.65
CA ALA A 233 -19.28 29.49 4.03
C ALA A 233 -19.33 29.75 5.54
N ARG A 234 -20.52 29.67 6.16
CA ARG A 234 -20.69 29.81 7.62
C ARG A 234 -20.03 28.67 8.39
N ALA A 235 -20.23 27.43 7.96
CA ALA A 235 -19.62 26.26 8.58
C ALA A 235 -18.10 26.29 8.45
N TYR A 236 -17.58 26.69 7.29
CA TYR A 236 -16.15 26.85 7.06
C TYR A 236 -15.55 27.95 7.95
N ALA A 237 -16.16 29.14 7.98
CA ALA A 237 -15.69 30.25 8.80
C ALA A 237 -15.71 29.92 10.31
N ALA A 238 -16.63 29.07 10.76
CA ALA A 238 -16.64 28.57 12.13
C ALA A 238 -15.47 27.64 12.45
N LEU A 239 -14.97 26.87 11.47
CA LEU A 239 -13.77 26.03 11.61
C LEU A 239 -12.48 26.85 11.48
N PHE A 240 -12.51 27.94 10.70
CA PHE A 240 -11.35 28.75 10.34
C PHE A 240 -11.63 30.26 10.50
N PRO A 241 -11.80 30.76 11.74
CA PRO A 241 -12.16 32.16 11.98
C PRO A 241 -11.07 33.15 11.53
N GLU A 242 -9.79 32.75 11.63
CA GLU A 242 -8.63 33.53 11.17
C GLU A 242 -8.49 33.54 9.64
N PHE A 243 -9.19 32.64 8.95
CA PHE A 243 -9.08 32.46 7.50
C PHE A 243 -10.45 32.14 6.90
N PRO A 244 -11.41 33.09 6.90
CA PRO A 244 -12.81 32.80 6.54
C PRO A 244 -13.04 32.61 5.04
N ASP A 245 -12.10 33.05 4.17
CA ASP A 245 -12.21 32.88 2.72
C ASP A 245 -11.72 31.51 2.26
N TRP A 246 -12.63 30.55 2.22
CA TRP A 246 -12.38 29.18 1.77
C TRP A 246 -11.76 29.09 0.37
N LYS A 247 -11.98 30.07 -0.51
CA LYS A 247 -11.45 30.02 -1.88
C LYS A 247 -9.93 30.08 -1.92
N SER A 248 -9.36 30.71 -0.90
CA SER A 248 -7.92 30.91 -0.73
C SER A 248 -7.26 29.88 0.18
N MET A 249 -8.00 28.84 0.61
CA MET A 249 -7.48 27.83 1.54
C MET A 249 -6.18 27.21 1.00
N PRO A 250 -5.12 27.14 1.84
CA PRO A 250 -3.89 26.44 1.50
C PRO A 250 -4.17 24.96 1.23
N ASP A 251 -3.49 24.39 0.22
CA ASP A 251 -3.65 22.98 -0.11
C ASP A 251 -3.15 22.07 1.02
N GLU A 252 -2.19 22.57 1.80
CA GLU A 252 -1.60 21.93 2.97
C GLU A 252 -2.62 21.65 4.07
N TYR A 253 -3.79 22.28 4.07
CA TYR A 253 -4.88 22.01 5.03
C TYR A 253 -5.60 20.68 4.74
N LEU A 254 -5.32 20.07 3.60
CA LEU A 254 -5.82 18.74 3.22
C LEU A 254 -4.71 17.69 3.16
N ASP A 255 -3.46 18.05 3.48
CA ASP A 255 -2.37 17.10 3.53
C ASP A 255 -2.59 16.11 4.70
N PRO A 256 -2.72 14.80 4.44
CA PRO A 256 -2.91 13.81 5.51
C PRO A 256 -1.67 13.64 6.40
N ALA A 257 -0.49 14.07 5.96
CA ALA A 257 0.74 14.04 6.76
C ALA A 257 0.86 15.20 7.75
N SER A 258 0.00 16.21 7.62
CA SER A 258 -0.09 17.33 8.55
C SER A 258 -1.15 17.06 9.63
N SER A 259 -1.07 17.81 10.73
CA SER A 259 -2.06 17.80 11.82
C SER A 259 -2.46 19.22 12.25
N ALA A 260 -2.17 20.22 11.40
CA ALA A 260 -2.38 21.63 11.73
C ALA A 260 -3.85 22.04 11.83
N THR A 261 -4.74 21.32 11.14
CA THR A 261 -6.17 21.66 11.08
C THR A 261 -7.05 20.43 11.23
N VAL A 262 -8.32 20.64 11.58
CA VAL A 262 -9.32 19.55 11.60
C VAL A 262 -9.48 18.87 10.23
N LEU A 263 -9.28 19.61 9.14
CA LEU A 263 -9.35 19.05 7.79
C LEU A 263 -8.16 18.11 7.50
N ASN A 264 -6.98 18.40 8.05
CA ASN A 264 -5.83 17.49 7.98
C ASN A 264 -6.11 16.19 8.73
N LEU A 265 -6.68 16.29 9.93
CA LEU A 265 -6.99 15.11 10.75
C LEU A 265 -8.05 14.22 10.07
N ILE A 266 -9.07 14.82 9.45
CA ILE A 266 -10.03 14.06 8.63
C ILE A 266 -9.32 13.46 7.40
N SER A 267 -8.45 14.22 6.72
CA SER A 267 -7.68 13.73 5.57
C SER A 267 -6.85 12.49 5.93
N CYS A 268 -6.19 12.51 7.09
CA CYS A 268 -5.44 11.39 7.61
C CYS A 268 -6.34 10.17 7.84
N GLU A 269 -7.47 10.32 8.54
CA GLU A 269 -8.39 9.21 8.81
C GLU A 269 -8.95 8.58 7.53
N VAL A 270 -9.41 9.39 6.57
CA VAL A 270 -9.95 8.85 5.31
C VAL A 270 -8.85 8.20 4.47
N SER A 271 -7.64 8.74 4.50
CA SER A 271 -6.50 8.17 3.76
C SER A 271 -6.08 6.82 4.34
N ILE A 272 -6.06 6.67 5.67
CA ILE A 272 -5.85 5.37 6.33
C ILE A 272 -6.92 4.36 5.89
N ALA A 273 -8.20 4.76 5.85
CA ALA A 273 -9.26 3.86 5.38
C ALA A 273 -9.12 3.46 3.91
N ARG A 274 -8.67 4.38 3.05
CA ARG A 274 -8.32 4.09 1.64
C ARG A 274 -7.18 3.08 1.59
N ASP A 275 -6.08 3.32 2.29
CA ASP A 275 -4.92 2.41 2.33
C ASP A 275 -5.28 1.00 2.82
N GLU A 276 -6.08 0.91 3.89
CA GLU A 276 -6.57 -0.38 4.40
C GLU A 276 -7.44 -1.11 3.38
N HIS A 277 -8.27 -0.39 2.63
CA HIS A 277 -9.09 -0.94 1.56
C HIS A 277 -8.23 -1.46 0.40
N MET A 278 -7.27 -0.66 -0.06
CA MET A 278 -6.34 -1.04 -1.13
C MET A 278 -5.54 -2.30 -0.76
N VAL A 279 -4.97 -2.33 0.44
CA VAL A 279 -4.21 -3.49 0.94
C VAL A 279 -5.06 -4.76 0.94
N ARG A 280 -6.33 -4.68 1.36
CA ARG A 280 -7.25 -5.82 1.31
C ARG A 280 -7.47 -6.30 -0.13
N LEU A 281 -7.86 -5.42 -1.04
CA LEU A 281 -8.12 -5.79 -2.44
C LEU A 281 -6.91 -6.43 -3.10
N ILE A 282 -5.74 -5.81 -2.94
CA ILE A 282 -4.47 -6.30 -3.50
C ILE A 282 -4.12 -7.65 -2.91
N ALA A 283 -4.11 -7.78 -1.58
CA ALA A 283 -3.74 -9.02 -0.92
C ALA A 283 -4.69 -10.17 -1.29
N ASP A 284 -5.99 -9.92 -1.28
CA ASP A 284 -7.00 -10.93 -1.60
C ASP A 284 -6.87 -11.40 -3.05
N ALA A 285 -6.64 -10.49 -4.01
CA ALA A 285 -6.43 -10.84 -5.41
C ALA A 285 -5.18 -11.70 -5.62
N VAL A 286 -4.04 -11.29 -5.04
CA VAL A 286 -2.79 -12.06 -5.12
C VAL A 286 -2.95 -13.44 -4.46
N GLN A 287 -3.66 -13.52 -3.33
CA GLN A 287 -3.93 -14.78 -2.64
C GLN A 287 -4.84 -15.72 -3.45
N ARG A 288 -5.73 -15.19 -4.28
CA ARG A 288 -6.50 -15.96 -5.28
C ARG A 288 -5.67 -16.44 -6.47
N GLY A 289 -4.40 -16.04 -6.56
CA GLY A 289 -3.48 -16.45 -7.61
C GLY A 289 -3.39 -15.48 -8.78
N GLU A 290 -3.94 -14.27 -8.67
CA GLU A 290 -3.85 -13.24 -9.70
C GLU A 290 -2.45 -12.64 -9.79
N ARG A 291 -2.04 -12.27 -11.01
CA ARG A 291 -0.90 -11.39 -11.29
C ARG A 291 -1.43 -9.96 -11.32
N VAL A 292 -1.37 -9.30 -10.18
CA VAL A 292 -1.93 -7.96 -9.96
C VAL A 292 -0.93 -6.89 -10.40
N PHE A 293 -1.32 -6.07 -11.36
CA PHE A 293 -0.60 -4.85 -11.74
C PHE A 293 -1.39 -3.64 -11.24
N ALA A 294 -0.85 -2.92 -10.26
CA ALA A 294 -1.52 -1.80 -9.61
C ALA A 294 -0.75 -0.49 -9.83
N VAL A 295 -1.44 0.60 -10.13
CA VAL A 295 -0.84 1.95 -10.24
C VAL A 295 -1.59 2.95 -9.36
N VAL A 296 -0.86 3.62 -8.48
CA VAL A 296 -1.35 4.60 -7.49
C VAL A 296 -0.31 5.71 -7.29
N GLY A 297 -0.62 6.74 -6.49
CA GLY A 297 0.38 7.69 -5.99
C GLY A 297 1.45 7.03 -5.12
N ALA A 298 2.70 7.50 -5.21
CA ALA A 298 3.84 6.86 -4.53
C ALA A 298 3.69 6.72 -3.01
N SER A 299 3.00 7.66 -2.36
CA SER A 299 2.73 7.61 -0.91
C SER A 299 2.00 6.33 -0.50
N HIS A 300 0.98 5.92 -1.27
CA HIS A 300 0.21 4.71 -0.99
C HIS A 300 1.10 3.46 -0.99
N VAL A 301 2.01 3.31 -1.96
CA VAL A 301 2.87 2.13 -2.02
C VAL A 301 3.81 2.06 -0.81
N VAL A 302 4.44 3.18 -0.45
CA VAL A 302 5.36 3.27 0.69
C VAL A 302 4.64 2.99 2.01
N ILE A 303 3.45 3.57 2.20
CA ILE A 303 2.66 3.42 3.43
C ILE A 303 2.20 1.96 3.63
N GLN A 304 1.84 1.30 2.52
CA GLN A 304 1.25 -0.04 2.53
C GLN A 304 2.29 -1.17 2.55
N GLU A 305 3.56 -0.90 2.22
CA GLU A 305 4.59 -1.91 1.94
C GLU A 305 4.72 -2.97 3.05
N SER A 306 4.94 -2.56 4.30
CA SER A 306 5.15 -3.50 5.42
C SER A 306 3.96 -4.43 5.64
N LYS A 307 2.74 -3.89 5.50
CA LYS A 307 1.49 -4.64 5.68
C LYS A 307 1.24 -5.59 4.52
N LEU A 308 1.46 -5.14 3.29
CA LEU A 308 1.40 -6.00 2.10
C LEU A 308 2.45 -7.11 2.18
N ALA A 309 3.69 -6.79 2.54
CA ALA A 309 4.74 -7.78 2.72
C ALA A 309 4.32 -8.85 3.74
N TRP A 310 3.75 -8.45 4.89
CA TRP A 310 3.24 -9.40 5.88
C TRP A 310 2.10 -10.27 5.34
N ARG A 311 1.08 -9.68 4.71
CA ARG A 311 -0.09 -10.42 4.17
C ARG A 311 0.26 -11.36 3.02
N LEU A 312 1.30 -11.02 2.27
CA LEU A 312 1.80 -11.83 1.17
C LEU A 312 2.88 -12.81 1.62
N SER A 313 3.45 -12.62 2.82
CA SER A 313 4.42 -13.52 3.47
C SER A 313 3.76 -14.80 3.98
N GLY A 314 3.40 -15.66 3.04
CA GLY A 314 3.16 -17.09 3.23
C GLY A 314 4.11 -17.96 2.41
N LEU A 315 5.06 -17.35 1.69
CA LEU A 315 6.09 -17.97 0.85
C LEU A 315 7.34 -17.05 0.83
N SER A 316 8.51 -17.64 0.63
CA SER A 316 9.86 -17.05 0.67
C SER A 316 9.95 -15.57 0.22
N ILE A 317 10.43 -14.70 1.12
CA ILE A 317 10.90 -13.36 0.75
C ILE A 317 12.27 -13.53 0.08
N ARG A 318 12.36 -13.27 -1.23
CA ARG A 318 13.64 -12.94 -1.85
C ARG A 318 13.80 -11.41 -1.80
N PRO A 319 14.97 -10.90 -1.37
CA PRO A 319 15.33 -9.52 -1.68
C PRO A 319 15.16 -9.30 -3.18
N ALA A 320 14.72 -8.11 -3.60
CA ALA A 320 14.63 -7.76 -5.02
C ALA A 320 15.93 -8.21 -5.72
N ASP A 321 15.83 -9.26 -6.55
CA ASP A 321 16.95 -9.69 -7.37
C ASP A 321 17.44 -8.48 -8.15
N ALA A 322 18.75 -8.35 -8.27
CA ALA A 322 19.49 -7.30 -8.97
C ALA A 322 19.22 -7.23 -10.50
N ARG A 323 18.04 -7.69 -10.96
CA ARG A 323 17.59 -7.69 -12.35
C ARG A 323 17.15 -6.32 -12.86
N PHE A 324 17.01 -5.34 -11.98
CA PHE A 324 16.93 -3.93 -12.37
C PHE A 324 18.24 -3.26 -11.95
N PRO A 325 19.16 -2.95 -12.89
CA PRO A 325 20.35 -2.19 -12.55
C PRO A 325 19.90 -0.87 -11.94
N ARG A 326 20.24 -0.65 -10.66
CA ARG A 326 20.15 0.69 -10.07
C ARG A 326 20.87 1.63 -11.02
N ALA A 327 20.16 2.63 -11.56
CA ALA A 327 20.79 3.71 -12.29
C ALA A 327 21.92 4.24 -11.40
N LYS A 328 23.18 4.07 -11.86
CA LYS A 328 24.32 4.61 -11.15
C LYS A 328 24.07 6.11 -11.06
N LYS A 329 23.97 6.64 -9.84
CA LYS A 329 24.06 8.08 -9.60
C LYS A 329 25.40 8.55 -10.17
N THR A 330 25.39 9.11 -11.36
CA THR A 330 26.39 10.10 -11.75
C THR A 330 25.94 11.40 -11.11
N VAL A 331 26.51 11.70 -9.95
CA VAL A 331 26.44 13.04 -9.36
C VAL A 331 27.34 13.93 -10.23
N PRO A 332 26.86 15.08 -10.73
CA PRO A 332 27.71 16.06 -11.40
C PRO A 332 28.73 16.70 -10.46
#